data_AF-A0A517TJ32-F1
#
_entry.id   AF-A0A517TJ32-F1
#
_cell.length_a   1.000
_cell.length_b   1.000
_cell.length_c   1.000
_cell.angle_alpha   90.00
_cell.angle_beta   90.00
_cell.angle_gamma   90.00
#
_symmetry.space_group_name_H-M   'P 1'
#
loop_
_entity.id
_entity.type
_entity.pdbx_description
1 polymer ?
#
loop_
_entity_poly.entity_id
_entity_poly.type
_entity_poly.pdbx_seq_one_letter_code
_entity_poly.pdbx_strand_id
1 'polypeptide(L)'
;MDRSKPSTSGHDVLEMLFRHKWKALLIPTCVIGLGLAIALFLPRTYRSEAKLALQVGRQSVNIDPTAQTGQQMIAIQQQGREGEVITAMDLLRSRGVVAKVVDKLGADYVLRGGPPGEGEPSAVAKAVNATVGEAARWAITQLKSIDPISREEEAIIEIEENLAVDAERDSILILVSYSTDSAIGAQQVLSTLIDVYQDEHLRIHRNDGSRLFFQQQEELHRGEYDTAMGAVRDAKDEMGVASVEARRQNLEAQLQATTLSRFEAESARSAALSAVKDLERQLSDMPERLIASKTSIPNEGADLMREQLYALQVRQADLKARYSDTHPLVVAVTRQVEEAEQVVDGESSVREETVDDVNPIHRQLTLNLKLKQSELASLDGRLKALVEQEKGVRTELEKINTNAVRLARLERDESLASRKYYRYADNLEQARIDEELERQKISSINIAQDPTLAEKPVSPSKAIVALASMALAFAGTFASILGFEQLNDKPRSESSLEQATGVPVLASIPDSAVHGRVLAP
;
A
#
# COMPACT_ATOMS: atom_id res chain seq x y z
N MET A 1 8.24 39.59 -77.64
CA MET A 1 7.49 40.81 -77.22
C MET A 1 7.76 40.99 -75.73
N ASP A 2 8.72 41.86 -75.46
CA ASP A 2 9.23 42.17 -74.13
C ASP A 2 8.25 43.15 -73.46
N ARG A 3 7.60 42.72 -72.37
CA ARG A 3 6.72 43.58 -71.57
C ARG A 3 7.59 44.30 -70.54
N SER A 4 8.22 45.40 -70.96
CA SER A 4 8.86 46.31 -70.02
C SER A 4 7.78 46.92 -69.12
N LYS A 5 7.79 46.55 -67.84
CA LYS A 5 6.97 47.19 -66.81
C LYS A 5 7.36 48.68 -66.77
N PRO A 6 6.41 49.62 -66.75
CA PRO A 6 6.75 51.02 -66.54
C PRO A 6 7.42 51.12 -65.16
N SER A 7 8.67 51.59 -65.13
CA SER A 7 9.32 51.98 -63.89
C SER A 7 8.58 53.19 -63.34
N THR A 8 7.80 53.01 -62.29
CA THR A 8 7.19 54.10 -61.53
C THR A 8 8.31 54.94 -60.92
N SER A 9 8.66 56.03 -61.59
CA SER A 9 9.66 56.96 -61.08
C SER A 9 9.09 57.69 -59.86
N GLY A 10 9.92 58.08 -58.89
CA GLY A 10 9.46 58.83 -57.71
C GLY A 10 8.74 60.13 -58.08
N HIS A 11 9.02 60.67 -59.27
CA HIS A 11 8.32 61.80 -59.86
C HIS A 11 6.84 61.49 -60.19
N ASP A 12 6.55 60.30 -60.73
CA ASP A 12 5.19 59.91 -61.11
C ASP A 12 4.28 59.77 -59.89
N VAL A 13 4.81 59.25 -58.77
CA VAL A 13 4.06 59.11 -57.51
C VAL A 13 3.70 60.49 -56.93
N LEU A 14 4.63 61.45 -57.01
CA LEU A 14 4.41 62.83 -56.61
C LEU A 14 3.33 63.50 -57.47
N GLU A 15 3.37 63.31 -58.79
CA GLU A 15 2.33 63.83 -59.68
C GLU A 15 0.95 63.21 -59.42
N MET A 16 0.88 61.89 -59.17
CA MET A 16 -0.35 61.20 -58.81
C MET A 16 -0.99 61.82 -57.55
N LEU A 17 -0.18 62.13 -56.54
CA LEU A 17 -0.61 62.78 -55.30
C LEU A 17 -1.14 64.19 -55.55
N PHE A 18 -0.45 65.02 -56.35
CA PHE A 18 -0.90 66.38 -56.67
C PHE A 18 -2.20 66.42 -57.48
N ARG A 19 -2.39 65.46 -58.40
CA ARG A 19 -3.63 65.35 -59.20
C ARG A 19 -4.82 64.98 -58.32
N HIS A 20 -4.59 64.12 -57.34
CA HIS A 20 -5.60 63.66 -56.39
C HIS A 20 -5.54 64.43 -55.06
N LYS A 21 -5.00 65.66 -55.04
CA LYS A 21 -4.74 66.46 -53.82
C LYS A 21 -5.89 66.50 -52.81
N TRP A 22 -7.14 66.59 -53.28
CA TRP A 22 -8.32 66.56 -52.40
C TRP A 22 -8.57 65.19 -51.78
N LYS A 23 -8.39 64.10 -52.54
CA LYS A 23 -8.53 62.73 -52.03
C LYS A 23 -7.36 62.35 -51.12
N ALA A 24 -6.15 62.78 -51.48
CA ALA A 24 -4.94 62.63 -50.68
C ALA A 24 -5.01 63.36 -49.33
N LEU A 25 -5.83 64.42 -49.23
CA LEU A 25 -6.11 65.13 -47.97
C LEU A 25 -7.30 64.55 -47.21
N LEU A 26 -8.41 64.28 -47.89
CA LEU A 26 -9.68 63.87 -47.25
C LEU A 26 -9.61 62.45 -46.66
N ILE A 27 -9.05 61.48 -47.39
CA ILE A 27 -8.98 60.08 -46.95
C ILE A 27 -8.23 59.94 -45.61
N PRO A 28 -6.98 60.43 -45.46
CA PRO A 28 -6.27 60.27 -44.19
C PRO A 28 -6.92 61.08 -43.06
N THR A 29 -7.49 62.25 -43.37
CA THR A 29 -8.21 63.07 -42.37
C THR A 29 -9.44 62.33 -41.84
N CYS A 30 -10.21 61.67 -42.71
CA CYS A 30 -11.35 60.85 -42.30
C CYS A 30 -10.92 59.63 -41.48
N VAL A 31 -9.86 58.93 -41.85
CA VAL A 31 -9.36 57.75 -41.11
C VAL A 31 -8.81 58.13 -39.74
N ILE A 32 -8.04 59.22 -39.65
CA ILE A 32 -7.53 59.75 -38.38
C ILE A 32 -8.70 60.28 -37.52
N GLY A 33 -9.66 60.99 -38.13
CA GLY A 33 -10.87 61.45 -37.46
C GLY A 33 -11.70 60.31 -36.89
N LEU A 34 -11.83 59.20 -37.63
CA LEU A 34 -12.48 57.97 -37.16
C LEU A 34 -11.68 57.31 -36.04
N GLY A 35 -10.36 57.24 -36.14
CA GLY A 35 -9.48 56.72 -35.08
C GLY A 35 -9.58 57.54 -33.79
N LEU A 36 -9.64 58.87 -33.89
CA LEU A 36 -9.85 59.76 -32.76
C LEU A 36 -11.24 59.59 -32.15
N ALA A 37 -12.27 59.43 -32.99
CA ALA A 37 -13.62 59.14 -32.53
C ALA A 37 -13.66 57.81 -31.76
N ILE A 38 -13.01 56.76 -32.27
CA ILE A 38 -12.88 55.47 -31.59
C ILE A 38 -12.17 55.67 -30.24
N ALA A 39 -11.04 56.39 -30.19
CA ALA A 39 -10.29 56.57 -28.94
C ALA A 39 -11.01 57.40 -27.86
N LEU A 40 -11.96 58.26 -28.25
CA LEU A 40 -12.70 59.13 -27.34
C LEU A 40 -14.10 58.62 -26.98
N PHE A 41 -14.76 57.89 -27.88
CA PHE A 41 -16.17 57.51 -27.75
C PHE A 41 -16.42 56.01 -27.55
N LEU A 42 -15.45 55.11 -27.78
CA LEU A 42 -15.64 53.71 -27.38
C LEU A 42 -15.73 53.60 -25.85
N PRO A 43 -16.59 52.70 -25.32
CA PRO A 43 -16.61 52.39 -23.90
C PRO A 43 -15.22 51.97 -23.45
N ARG A 44 -14.85 52.45 -22.26
CA ARG A 44 -13.58 52.12 -21.63
C ARG A 44 -13.80 50.87 -20.81
N THR A 45 -12.96 49.87 -21.03
CA THR A 45 -12.98 48.65 -20.21
C THR A 45 -11.90 48.73 -19.14
N TYR A 46 -12.25 48.34 -17.92
CA TYR A 46 -11.37 48.21 -16.78
C TYR A 46 -11.27 46.73 -16.43
N ARG A 47 -10.08 46.29 -16.01
CA ARG A 47 -9.82 44.90 -15.64
C ARG A 47 -9.40 44.83 -14.19
N SER A 48 -10.04 43.95 -13.43
CA SER A 48 -9.59 43.54 -12.11
C SER A 48 -8.90 42.19 -12.22
N GLU A 49 -7.79 42.03 -11.52
CA GLU A 49 -6.99 40.79 -11.48
C GLU A 49 -6.80 40.34 -10.03
N ALA A 50 -6.95 39.04 -9.79
CA ALA A 50 -6.71 38.37 -8.52
C ALA A 50 -5.85 37.12 -8.74
N LYS A 51 -5.04 36.74 -7.74
CA LYS A 51 -4.20 35.53 -7.78
C LYS A 51 -4.59 34.61 -6.65
N LEU A 52 -4.96 33.39 -6.99
CA LEU A 52 -5.30 32.33 -6.06
C LEU A 52 -4.16 31.31 -6.03
N ALA A 53 -3.73 30.90 -4.85
CA ALA A 53 -2.73 29.86 -4.64
C ALA A 53 -3.42 28.58 -4.16
N LEU A 54 -3.27 27.50 -4.92
CA LEU A 54 -3.73 26.18 -4.52
C LEU A 54 -2.68 25.51 -3.62
N GLN A 55 -3.04 25.24 -2.37
CA GLN A 55 -2.22 24.42 -1.47
C GLN A 55 -2.59 22.95 -1.67
N VAL A 56 -1.60 22.13 -2.05
CA VAL A 56 -1.75 20.67 -2.08
C VAL A 56 -1.70 20.17 -0.63
N GLY A 57 -2.87 20.03 -0.02
CA GLY A 57 -3.05 19.58 1.36
C GLY A 57 -3.85 18.29 1.46
N ARG A 58 -3.94 17.72 2.68
CA ARG A 58 -4.67 16.48 2.99
C ARG A 58 -6.12 16.42 2.48
N GLN A 59 -6.72 17.58 2.15
CA GLN A 59 -8.05 17.72 1.53
C GLN A 59 -8.16 17.09 0.12
N SER A 60 -7.05 16.81 -0.58
CA SER A 60 -7.13 16.10 -1.88
C SER A 60 -7.38 14.58 -1.73
N VAL A 61 -7.28 14.05 -0.51
CA VAL A 61 -7.66 12.66 -0.21
C VAL A 61 -9.11 12.67 0.26
N ASN A 62 -10.04 12.83 -0.69
CA ASN A 62 -11.46 12.69 -0.40
C ASN A 62 -11.71 11.29 0.18
N ILE A 63 -12.04 11.22 1.47
CA ILE A 63 -12.47 9.98 2.12
C ILE A 63 -13.93 9.76 1.72
N ASP A 64 -14.12 8.99 0.66
CA ASP A 64 -15.44 8.54 0.25
C ASP A 64 -15.80 7.22 0.95
N PRO A 65 -16.83 7.19 1.83
CA PRO A 65 -17.29 5.98 2.50
C PRO A 65 -17.83 4.94 1.49
N THR A 66 -18.24 5.35 0.29
CA THR A 66 -18.68 4.43 -0.77
C THR A 66 -17.51 3.80 -1.52
N ALA A 67 -16.37 4.48 -1.63
CA ALA A 67 -15.16 3.96 -2.26
C ALA A 67 -14.35 3.03 -1.33
N GLN A 68 -14.49 3.17 0.00
CA GLN A 68 -13.67 2.44 0.96
C GLN A 68 -14.11 0.99 1.24
N THR A 69 -15.29 0.56 0.78
CA THR A 69 -15.86 -0.78 1.03
C THR A 69 -15.17 -1.90 0.25
N GLY A 70 -14.33 -1.57 -0.75
CA GLY A 70 -13.53 -2.53 -1.50
C GLY A 70 -12.05 -2.47 -1.15
N GLN A 71 -11.42 -3.61 -0.85
CA GLN A 71 -9.96 -3.75 -0.77
C GLN A 71 -9.34 -3.53 -2.15
N GLN A 72 -9.22 -2.28 -2.55
CA GLN A 72 -8.25 -1.79 -3.52
C GLN A 72 -8.35 -0.28 -3.44
N MET A 73 -7.50 0.32 -2.62
CA MET A 73 -7.04 1.67 -2.89
C MET A 73 -6.29 1.58 -4.23
N ILE A 74 -7.01 1.62 -5.35
CA ILE A 74 -6.43 2.15 -6.57
C ILE A 74 -6.01 3.54 -6.13
N ALA A 75 -4.71 3.72 -6.03
CA ALA A 75 -4.10 5.00 -5.78
C ALA A 75 -4.59 5.95 -6.88
N ILE A 76 -5.73 6.63 -6.66
CA ILE A 76 -6.13 7.84 -7.40
C ILE A 76 -5.20 9.01 -6.95
N GLN A 77 -4.02 8.70 -6.44
CA GLN A 77 -2.95 9.60 -6.03
C GLN A 77 -2.20 10.21 -7.22
N GLN A 78 -2.70 10.05 -8.45
CA GLN A 78 -2.03 10.53 -9.66
C GLN A 78 -2.89 11.42 -10.57
N GLN A 79 -3.98 12.03 -10.07
CA GLN A 79 -4.29 13.33 -10.63
C GLN A 79 -3.18 14.26 -10.17
N GLY A 80 -2.15 14.40 -11.01
CA GLY A 80 -1.05 15.32 -10.76
C GLY A 80 -1.58 16.71 -10.45
N ARG A 81 -0.78 17.52 -9.78
CA ARG A 81 -1.09 18.92 -9.43
C ARG A 81 -1.78 19.72 -10.56
N GLU A 82 -1.46 19.42 -11.81
CA GLU A 82 -2.09 19.99 -13.00
C GLU A 82 -3.60 19.67 -13.12
N GLY A 83 -4.03 18.47 -12.76
CA GLY A 83 -5.45 18.05 -12.76
C GLY A 83 -6.28 18.77 -11.70
N GLU A 84 -5.73 19.00 -10.50
CA GLU A 84 -6.40 19.79 -9.45
C GLU A 84 -6.55 21.26 -9.87
N VAL A 85 -5.50 21.84 -10.48
CA VAL A 85 -5.54 23.21 -11.00
C VAL A 85 -6.57 23.36 -12.13
N ILE A 86 -6.60 22.42 -13.09
CA ILE A 86 -7.60 22.43 -14.17
C ILE A 86 -9.02 22.31 -13.59
N THR A 87 -9.23 21.39 -12.65
CA THR A 87 -10.54 21.23 -11.99
C THR A 87 -10.96 22.51 -11.25
N ALA A 88 -10.02 23.18 -10.58
CA ALA A 88 -10.25 24.46 -9.94
C ALA A 88 -10.63 25.56 -10.95
N MET A 89 -9.96 25.62 -12.10
CA MET A 89 -10.27 26.56 -13.18
C MET A 89 -11.65 26.30 -13.79
N ASP A 90 -12.00 25.03 -14.04
CA ASP A 90 -13.29 24.64 -14.58
C ASP A 90 -14.42 24.97 -13.59
N LEU A 91 -14.19 24.78 -12.29
CA LEU A 91 -15.14 25.14 -11.25
C LEU A 91 -15.33 26.66 -11.16
N LEU A 92 -14.26 27.46 -11.25
CA LEU A 92 -14.32 28.92 -11.31
C LEU A 92 -15.11 29.44 -12.52
N ARG A 93 -14.97 28.79 -13.67
CA ARG A 93 -15.71 29.10 -14.91
C ARG A 93 -17.11 28.48 -14.94
N SER A 94 -17.45 27.65 -13.96
CA SER A 94 -18.70 26.91 -14.00
C SER A 94 -19.91 27.84 -13.91
N ARG A 95 -20.90 27.58 -14.75
CA ARG A 95 -22.15 28.35 -14.79
C ARG A 95 -22.87 28.38 -13.44
N GLY A 96 -22.74 27.33 -12.62
CA GLY A 96 -23.30 27.28 -11.28
C GLY A 96 -22.68 28.27 -10.30
N VAL A 97 -21.35 28.49 -10.39
CA VAL A 97 -20.65 29.52 -9.61
C VAL A 97 -21.02 30.91 -10.13
N VAL A 98 -21.02 31.11 -11.46
CA VAL A 98 -21.39 32.39 -12.08
C VAL A 98 -22.82 32.80 -11.75
N ALA A 99 -23.78 31.88 -11.83
CA ALA A 99 -25.18 32.15 -11.49
C ALA A 99 -25.33 32.63 -10.04
N LYS A 100 -24.63 32.00 -9.09
CA LYS A 100 -24.64 32.44 -7.68
C LYS A 100 -24.02 33.83 -7.47
N VAL A 101 -23.08 34.24 -8.32
CA VAL A 101 -22.55 35.61 -8.31
C VAL A 101 -23.62 36.60 -8.79
N VAL A 102 -24.34 36.26 -9.85
CA VAL A 102 -25.49 37.05 -10.33
C VAL A 102 -26.59 37.13 -9.27
N ASP A 103 -26.87 36.05 -8.55
CA ASP A 103 -27.85 36.03 -7.46
C ASP A 103 -27.44 36.97 -6.30
N LYS A 104 -26.14 37.04 -5.97
CA LYS A 104 -25.62 37.90 -4.90
C LYS A 104 -25.54 39.39 -5.29
N LEU A 105 -25.16 39.69 -6.53
CA LEU A 105 -24.95 41.08 -7.00
C LEU A 105 -26.19 41.69 -7.67
N GLY A 106 -27.07 40.84 -8.19
CA GLY A 106 -28.22 41.20 -9.02
C GLY A 106 -27.85 41.36 -10.50
N ALA A 107 -28.73 40.87 -11.38
CA ALA A 107 -28.55 40.95 -12.84
C ALA A 107 -28.33 42.40 -13.34
N ASP A 108 -29.06 43.37 -12.77
CA ASP A 108 -28.94 44.77 -13.18
C ASP A 108 -27.61 45.42 -12.77
N TYR A 109 -26.91 44.89 -11.75
CA TYR A 109 -25.58 45.38 -11.36
C TYR A 109 -24.52 44.91 -12.37
N VAL A 110 -24.59 43.64 -12.75
CA VAL A 110 -23.67 42.99 -13.69
C VAL A 110 -23.83 43.59 -15.08
N LEU A 111 -25.06 43.68 -15.60
CA LEU A 111 -25.33 44.24 -16.93
C LEU A 111 -25.00 45.73 -17.07
N ARG A 112 -24.96 46.47 -15.96
CA ARG A 112 -24.52 47.88 -15.94
C ARG A 112 -22.99 47.98 -15.87
N GLY A 113 -22.31 46.92 -15.46
CA GLY A 113 -20.88 46.90 -15.20
C GLY A 113 -20.45 47.60 -13.92
N GLY A 114 -21.35 47.84 -12.95
CA GLY A 114 -21.00 48.47 -11.68
C GLY A 114 -22.11 49.26 -10.97
N PRO A 115 -21.74 50.00 -9.89
CA PRO A 115 -22.68 50.79 -9.10
C PRO A 115 -23.31 51.95 -9.90
N PRO A 116 -24.52 52.39 -9.53
CA PRO A 116 -25.20 53.47 -10.24
C PRO A 116 -24.38 54.78 -10.19
N GLY A 117 -24.03 55.30 -11.36
CA GLY A 117 -23.27 56.55 -11.53
C GLY A 117 -21.90 56.39 -12.20
N GLU A 118 -21.33 55.18 -12.21
CA GLU A 118 -20.13 54.83 -12.96
C GLU A 118 -20.50 53.87 -14.09
N GLY A 119 -20.30 54.27 -15.35
CA GLY A 119 -20.76 53.52 -16.53
C GLY A 119 -21.96 54.14 -17.25
N GLU A 120 -22.52 55.25 -16.75
CA GLU A 120 -23.49 55.99 -17.56
C GLU A 120 -22.82 56.56 -18.82
N PRO A 121 -23.34 56.25 -20.02
CA PRO A 121 -22.80 56.83 -21.24
C PRO A 121 -22.91 58.35 -21.17
N SER A 122 -21.78 59.02 -21.46
CA SER A 122 -21.72 60.47 -21.66
C SER A 122 -22.94 60.96 -22.45
N ALA A 123 -23.49 62.14 -22.12
CA ALA A 123 -24.66 62.71 -22.81
C ALA A 123 -24.51 62.73 -24.34
N VAL A 124 -23.27 62.79 -24.84
CA VAL A 124 -22.93 62.71 -26.27
C VAL A 124 -23.00 61.26 -26.80
N ALA A 125 -22.61 60.26 -26.02
CA ALA A 125 -22.78 58.85 -26.36
C ALA A 125 -24.26 58.42 -26.39
N LYS A 126 -25.11 58.98 -25.51
CA LYS A 126 -26.57 58.84 -25.60
C LYS A 126 -27.14 59.44 -26.90
N ALA A 127 -26.60 60.57 -27.38
CA ALA A 127 -27.02 61.21 -28.63
C ALA A 127 -26.52 60.48 -29.91
N VAL A 128 -25.32 59.91 -29.89
CA VAL A 128 -24.81 59.05 -30.99
C VAL A 128 -25.56 57.71 -31.03
N ASN A 129 -25.87 57.12 -29.86
CA ASN A 129 -26.76 55.95 -29.76
C ASN A 129 -28.23 56.24 -30.11
N ALA A 130 -28.64 57.51 -30.20
CA ALA A 130 -29.97 57.89 -30.67
C ALA A 130 -30.02 58.03 -32.21
N THR A 131 -28.90 58.34 -32.87
CA THR A 131 -28.82 58.61 -34.32
C THR A 131 -28.22 57.45 -35.14
N VAL A 132 -27.24 56.72 -34.59
CA VAL A 132 -26.69 55.49 -35.18
C VAL A 132 -27.40 54.24 -34.64
N GLY A 133 -28.02 54.35 -33.46
CA GLY A 133 -28.63 53.23 -32.75
C GLY A 133 -29.94 52.73 -33.34
N GLU A 134 -30.67 53.46 -34.19
CA GLU A 134 -31.89 52.89 -34.80
C GLU A 134 -31.57 51.86 -35.88
N ALA A 135 -30.60 52.13 -36.76
CA ALA A 135 -30.18 51.19 -37.81
C ALA A 135 -29.37 50.00 -37.24
N ALA A 136 -28.47 50.28 -36.29
CA ALA A 136 -27.72 49.24 -35.61
C ALA A 136 -28.59 48.40 -34.67
N ARG A 137 -29.56 48.99 -33.93
CA ARG A 137 -30.52 48.21 -33.15
C ARG A 137 -31.45 47.42 -34.06
N TRP A 138 -31.95 47.94 -35.20
CA TRP A 138 -32.73 47.07 -36.11
C TRP A 138 -31.92 45.84 -36.51
N ALA A 139 -30.65 46.02 -36.91
CA ALA A 139 -29.79 44.92 -37.35
C ALA A 139 -29.45 43.94 -36.22
N ILE A 140 -29.16 44.44 -35.02
CA ILE A 140 -28.82 43.63 -33.84
C ILE A 140 -30.07 42.96 -33.27
N THR A 141 -31.23 43.63 -33.25
CA THR A 141 -32.50 43.07 -32.81
C THR A 141 -33.01 42.01 -33.78
N GLN A 142 -32.80 42.15 -35.09
CA GLN A 142 -33.09 41.08 -36.06
C GLN A 142 -32.13 39.88 -35.95
N LEU A 143 -30.91 40.07 -35.44
CA LEU A 143 -29.96 38.96 -35.20
C LEU A 143 -30.16 38.28 -33.83
N LYS A 144 -30.56 39.02 -32.79
CA LYS A 144 -30.76 38.51 -31.41
C LYS A 144 -32.18 37.97 -31.12
N SER A 145 -33.16 38.11 -32.02
CA SER A 145 -34.57 37.80 -31.72
C SER A 145 -35.05 36.38 -32.01
N ILE A 146 -34.20 35.35 -31.96
CA ILE A 146 -34.65 33.97 -32.17
C ILE A 146 -35.11 33.31 -30.86
N ASP A 147 -34.61 33.76 -29.70
CA ASP A 147 -35.10 33.35 -28.37
C ASP A 147 -35.00 34.51 -27.34
N PRO A 148 -36.08 34.87 -26.61
CA PRO A 148 -36.02 35.86 -25.53
C PRO A 148 -35.35 35.26 -24.29
N ILE A 149 -34.18 35.79 -23.93
CA ILE A 149 -33.37 35.38 -22.78
C ILE A 149 -33.78 36.19 -21.53
N SER A 150 -33.76 35.58 -20.34
CA SER A 150 -34.04 36.31 -19.08
C SER A 150 -32.90 37.28 -18.76
N ARG A 151 -33.16 38.35 -17.99
CA ARG A 151 -32.09 39.28 -17.56
C ARG A 151 -31.00 38.61 -16.73
N GLU A 152 -31.37 37.62 -15.92
CA GLU A 152 -30.41 36.84 -15.13
C GLU A 152 -29.49 36.03 -16.05
N GLU A 153 -30.07 35.42 -17.09
CA GLU A 153 -29.32 34.65 -18.07
C GLU A 153 -28.41 35.54 -18.93
N GLU A 154 -28.85 36.76 -19.27
CA GLU A 154 -28.01 37.75 -19.95
C GLU A 154 -26.82 38.17 -19.06
N ALA A 155 -27.04 38.33 -17.75
CA ALA A 155 -25.98 38.66 -16.79
C ALA A 155 -24.98 37.51 -16.59
N ILE A 156 -25.45 36.25 -16.65
CA ILE A 156 -24.57 35.07 -16.60
C ILE A 156 -23.64 35.06 -17.81
N ILE A 157 -24.21 35.23 -19.01
CA ILE A 157 -23.44 35.28 -20.27
C ILE A 157 -22.43 36.42 -20.23
N GLU A 158 -22.81 37.60 -19.74
CA GLU A 158 -21.92 38.75 -19.59
C GLU A 158 -20.71 38.45 -18.68
N ILE A 159 -20.91 37.68 -17.60
CA ILE A 159 -19.80 37.26 -16.74
C ILE A 159 -18.94 36.22 -17.46
N GLU A 160 -19.54 35.22 -18.10
CA GLU A 160 -18.81 34.16 -18.81
C GLU A 160 -17.92 34.70 -19.94
N GLU A 161 -18.41 35.68 -20.72
CA GLU A 161 -17.65 36.28 -21.83
C GLU A 161 -16.48 37.16 -21.35
N ASN A 162 -16.63 37.83 -20.21
CA ASN A 162 -15.63 38.77 -19.69
C ASN A 162 -14.72 38.20 -18.58
N LEU A 163 -14.94 36.95 -18.17
CA LEU A 163 -14.13 36.23 -17.19
C LEU A 163 -13.01 35.44 -17.87
N ALA A 164 -11.77 35.76 -17.52
CA ALA A 164 -10.59 35.01 -17.93
C ALA A 164 -9.92 34.38 -16.70
N VAL A 165 -9.81 33.05 -16.72
CA VAL A 165 -9.14 32.23 -15.72
C VAL A 165 -7.99 31.50 -16.38
N ASP A 166 -6.75 31.83 -15.99
CA ASP A 166 -5.54 31.29 -16.58
C ASP A 166 -4.63 30.71 -15.49
N ALA A 167 -3.89 29.66 -15.81
CA ALA A 167 -2.84 29.12 -14.96
C ALA A 167 -1.61 28.81 -15.81
N GLU A 168 -0.43 29.18 -15.31
CA GLU A 168 0.82 28.84 -15.97
C GLU A 168 1.16 27.36 -15.73
N ARG A 169 1.77 26.68 -16.72
CA ARG A 169 2.18 25.28 -16.53
C ARG A 169 3.13 25.17 -15.35
N ASP A 170 2.96 24.13 -14.55
CA ASP A 170 3.74 23.87 -13.32
C ASP A 170 3.64 24.97 -12.23
N SER A 171 2.64 25.85 -12.30
CA SER A 171 2.34 26.83 -11.26
C SER A 171 1.20 26.37 -10.34
N ILE A 172 1.26 26.79 -9.08
CA ILE A 172 0.14 26.68 -8.12
C ILE A 172 -0.77 27.90 -8.15
N LEU A 173 -0.39 28.92 -8.92
CA LEU A 173 -1.08 30.20 -8.99
C LEU A 173 -2.06 30.20 -10.16
N ILE A 174 -3.32 30.46 -9.83
CA ILE A 174 -4.41 30.70 -10.79
C ILE A 174 -4.62 32.21 -10.85
N LEU A 175 -4.49 32.77 -12.06
CA LEU A 175 -4.81 34.16 -12.35
C LEU A 175 -6.28 34.23 -12.79
N VAL A 176 -7.08 34.94 -12.01
CA VAL A 176 -8.49 35.20 -12.31
C VAL A 176 -8.62 36.68 -12.63
N SER A 177 -9.28 36.99 -13.74
CA SER A 177 -9.48 38.37 -14.15
C SER A 177 -10.84 38.59 -14.76
N TYR A 178 -11.41 39.76 -14.48
CA TYR A 178 -12.73 40.14 -14.96
C TYR A 178 -12.69 41.55 -15.52
N SER A 179 -13.32 41.76 -16.67
CA SER A 179 -13.32 43.05 -17.38
C SER A 179 -14.74 43.62 -17.46
N THR A 180 -14.90 44.90 -17.16
CA THR A 180 -16.20 45.60 -17.31
C THR A 180 -16.01 47.12 -17.43
N ASP A 181 -17.11 47.87 -17.56
CA ASP A 181 -17.10 49.31 -17.85
C ASP A 181 -16.76 50.20 -16.64
N SER A 182 -16.76 49.67 -15.41
CA SER A 182 -16.28 50.34 -14.19
C SER A 182 -15.18 49.54 -13.49
N ALA A 183 -14.18 50.25 -12.95
CA ALA A 183 -13.13 49.65 -12.13
C ALA A 183 -13.68 49.06 -10.82
N ILE A 184 -14.66 49.72 -10.20
CA ILE A 184 -15.32 49.24 -8.98
C ILE A 184 -16.19 48.02 -9.30
N GLY A 185 -16.91 48.07 -10.42
CA GLY A 185 -17.66 46.92 -10.93
C GLY A 185 -16.76 45.70 -11.13
N ALA A 186 -15.62 45.89 -11.80
CA ALA A 186 -14.66 44.83 -12.08
C ALA A 186 -14.15 44.18 -10.78
N GLN A 187 -13.79 44.99 -9.79
CA GLN A 187 -13.29 44.52 -8.50
C GLN A 187 -14.37 43.77 -7.72
N GLN A 188 -15.58 44.34 -7.62
CA GLN A 188 -16.66 43.78 -6.81
C GLN A 188 -17.17 42.45 -7.37
N VAL A 189 -17.32 42.35 -8.70
CA VAL A 189 -17.72 41.10 -9.36
C VAL A 189 -16.66 40.03 -9.12
N LEU A 190 -15.38 40.35 -9.30
CA LEU A 190 -14.29 39.40 -9.07
C LEU A 190 -14.18 38.97 -7.60
N SER A 191 -14.34 39.89 -6.65
CA SER A 191 -14.37 39.58 -5.21
C SER A 191 -15.50 38.62 -4.87
N THR A 192 -16.70 38.90 -5.39
CA THR A 192 -17.88 38.06 -5.13
C THR A 192 -17.72 36.69 -5.76
N LEU A 193 -17.10 36.60 -6.95
CA LEU A 193 -16.77 35.33 -7.60
C LEU A 193 -15.84 34.48 -6.74
N ILE A 194 -14.77 35.07 -6.18
CA ILE A 194 -13.82 34.36 -5.33
C ILE A 194 -14.50 33.86 -4.05
N ASP A 195 -15.34 34.69 -3.42
CA ASP A 195 -16.08 34.30 -2.21
C ASP A 195 -17.05 33.13 -2.49
N VAL A 196 -17.82 33.21 -3.58
CA VAL A 196 -18.73 32.14 -4.00
C VAL A 196 -17.95 30.87 -4.34
N TYR A 197 -16.82 31.00 -5.01
CA TYR A 197 -15.96 29.87 -5.37
C TYR A 197 -15.40 29.15 -4.13
N GLN A 198 -14.92 29.89 -3.11
CA GLN A 198 -14.44 29.26 -1.87
C GLN A 198 -15.55 28.50 -1.15
N ASP A 199 -16.72 29.11 -1.01
CA ASP A 199 -17.89 28.46 -0.39
C ASP A 199 -18.30 27.19 -1.19
N GLU A 200 -18.29 27.26 -2.53
CA GLU A 200 -18.66 26.14 -3.40
C GLU A 200 -17.61 25.02 -3.41
N HIS A 201 -16.32 25.37 -3.37
CA HIS A 201 -15.24 24.40 -3.29
C HIS A 201 -15.31 23.60 -1.98
N LEU A 202 -15.59 24.25 -0.84
CA LEU A 202 -15.81 23.55 0.43
C LEU A 202 -17.04 22.63 0.35
N ARG A 203 -18.12 23.09 -0.28
CA ARG A 203 -19.36 22.31 -0.45
C ARG A 203 -19.17 21.06 -1.31
N ILE A 204 -18.42 21.13 -2.40
CA ILE A 204 -18.21 20.00 -3.33
C ILE A 204 -17.32 18.92 -2.70
N HIS A 205 -16.36 19.33 -1.88
CA HIS A 205 -15.49 18.41 -1.12
C HIS A 205 -16.14 17.93 0.18
N ARG A 206 -17.37 18.36 0.47
CA ARG A 206 -18.13 17.93 1.63
C ARG A 206 -18.68 16.54 1.42
N ASN A 207 -18.52 15.70 2.43
CA ASN A 207 -19.17 14.40 2.49
C ASN A 207 -20.23 14.41 3.59
N ASP A 208 -21.44 14.80 3.23
CA ASP A 208 -22.57 14.93 4.15
C ASP A 208 -22.86 13.59 4.85
N GLY A 209 -22.77 13.57 6.19
CA GLY A 209 -23.02 12.38 7.00
C GLY A 209 -21.85 11.39 7.11
N SER A 210 -20.68 11.67 6.51
CA SER A 210 -19.48 10.84 6.63
C SER A 210 -19.02 10.64 8.08
N ARG A 211 -19.03 11.70 8.91
CA ARG A 211 -18.70 11.59 10.34
C ARG A 211 -19.62 10.62 11.07
N LEU A 212 -20.94 10.76 10.90
CA LEU A 212 -21.91 9.88 11.55
C LEU A 212 -21.75 8.43 11.09
N PHE A 213 -21.50 8.22 9.80
CA PHE A 213 -21.20 6.90 9.25
C PHE A 213 -19.94 6.30 9.89
N PHE A 214 -18.81 7.02 9.89
CA PHE A 214 -17.57 6.52 10.47
C PHE A 214 -17.64 6.34 11.99
N GLN A 215 -18.44 7.16 12.68
CA GLN A 215 -18.70 6.98 14.11
C GLN A 215 -19.44 5.66 14.38
N GLN A 216 -20.49 5.35 13.60
CA GLN A 216 -21.22 4.08 13.74
C GLN A 216 -20.35 2.88 13.36
N GLN A 217 -19.50 3.00 12.32
CA GLN A 217 -18.59 1.92 11.92
C GLN A 217 -17.46 1.72 12.95
N GLU A 218 -16.90 2.79 13.52
CA GLU A 218 -15.90 2.70 14.60
C GLU A 218 -16.48 1.98 15.81
N GLU A 219 -17.67 2.34 16.26
CA GLU A 219 -18.32 1.73 17.42
C GLU A 219 -18.62 0.24 17.19
N LEU A 220 -19.12 -0.11 16.00
CA LEU A 220 -19.35 -1.50 15.60
C LEU A 220 -18.04 -2.31 15.63
N HIS A 221 -16.99 -1.82 14.97
CA HIS A 221 -15.72 -2.53 14.89
C HIS A 221 -14.94 -2.53 16.20
N ARG A 222 -15.18 -1.55 17.08
CA ARG A 222 -14.68 -1.56 18.46
C ARG A 222 -15.28 -2.72 19.24
N GLY A 223 -16.59 -2.93 19.14
CA GLY A 223 -17.26 -4.08 19.77
C GLY A 223 -16.76 -5.43 19.24
N GLU A 224 -16.55 -5.54 17.91
CA GLU A 224 -15.93 -6.72 17.31
C GLU A 224 -14.49 -6.95 17.81
N TYR A 225 -13.70 -5.89 17.92
CA TYR A 225 -12.33 -5.94 18.41
C TYR A 225 -12.26 -6.38 19.88
N ASP A 226 -13.06 -5.77 20.75
CA ASP A 226 -13.12 -6.12 22.17
C ASP A 226 -13.56 -7.58 22.37
N THR A 227 -14.52 -8.06 21.56
CA THR A 227 -14.96 -9.46 21.56
C THR A 227 -13.84 -10.41 21.12
N ALA A 228 -13.13 -10.08 20.04
CA ALA A 228 -12.02 -10.90 19.54
C ALA A 228 -10.85 -10.93 20.52
N MET A 229 -10.51 -9.80 21.13
CA MET A 229 -9.50 -9.69 22.18
C MET A 229 -9.89 -10.55 23.40
N GLY A 230 -11.15 -10.46 23.84
CA GLY A 230 -11.70 -11.29 24.91
C GLY A 230 -11.56 -12.78 24.60
N ALA A 231 -11.90 -13.21 23.38
CA ALA A 231 -11.77 -14.59 22.96
C ALA A 231 -10.31 -15.10 22.96
N VAL A 232 -9.35 -14.27 22.56
CA VAL A 232 -7.91 -14.61 22.65
C VAL A 232 -7.48 -14.77 24.11
N ARG A 233 -7.88 -13.84 24.99
CA ARG A 233 -7.57 -13.91 26.42
C ARG A 233 -8.16 -15.17 27.05
N ASP A 234 -9.46 -15.40 26.86
CA ASP A 234 -10.17 -16.53 27.45
C ASP A 234 -9.59 -17.87 26.94
N ALA A 235 -9.15 -17.94 25.68
CA ALA A 235 -8.45 -19.11 25.14
C ALA A 235 -7.06 -19.32 25.80
N LYS A 236 -6.31 -18.26 26.09
CA LYS A 236 -5.03 -18.35 26.82
C LYS A 236 -5.24 -18.79 28.27
N ASP A 237 -6.29 -18.28 28.91
CA ASP A 237 -6.68 -18.65 30.27
C ASP A 237 -7.15 -20.11 30.37
N GLU A 238 -7.98 -20.58 29.42
CA GLU A 238 -8.44 -21.98 29.31
C GLU A 238 -7.25 -22.94 29.17
N MET A 239 -6.23 -22.54 28.41
CA MET A 239 -5.01 -23.32 28.22
C MET A 239 -4.05 -23.24 29.42
N GLY A 240 -4.24 -22.27 30.34
CA GLY A 240 -3.35 -22.03 31.47
C GLY A 240 -1.93 -21.65 31.06
N VAL A 241 -1.75 -21.05 29.88
CA VAL A 241 -0.43 -20.69 29.33
C VAL A 241 -0.36 -19.21 28.96
N ALA A 242 0.72 -18.56 29.37
CA ALA A 242 1.04 -17.22 28.88
C ALA A 242 1.54 -17.25 27.43
N SER A 243 2.26 -18.33 27.05
CA SER A 243 2.75 -18.56 25.70
C SER A 243 2.70 -20.05 25.37
N VAL A 244 1.91 -20.36 24.34
CA VAL A 244 1.81 -21.71 23.76
C VAL A 244 3.17 -22.18 23.27
N GLU A 245 3.94 -21.31 22.63
CA GLU A 245 5.26 -21.63 22.09
C GLU A 245 6.26 -21.96 23.20
N ALA A 246 6.31 -21.16 24.27
CA ALA A 246 7.20 -21.43 25.40
C ALA A 246 6.83 -22.75 26.11
N ARG A 247 5.53 -23.05 26.24
CA ARG A 247 5.09 -24.32 26.83
C ARG A 247 5.41 -25.51 25.93
N ARG A 248 5.27 -25.38 24.61
CA ARG A 248 5.65 -26.40 23.62
C ARG A 248 7.14 -26.73 23.70
N GLN A 249 8.00 -25.71 23.71
CA GLN A 249 9.46 -25.89 23.83
C GLN A 249 9.86 -26.61 25.12
N ASN A 250 9.20 -26.30 26.25
CA ASN A 250 9.44 -26.99 27.50
C ASN A 250 9.03 -28.48 27.45
N LEU A 251 7.88 -28.79 26.84
CA LEU A 251 7.44 -30.17 26.66
C LEU A 251 8.35 -30.95 25.70
N GLU A 252 8.86 -30.30 24.65
CA GLU A 252 9.83 -30.91 23.72
C GLU A 252 11.17 -31.22 24.39
N ALA A 253 11.68 -30.29 25.19
CA ALA A 253 12.89 -30.51 25.98
C ALA A 253 12.69 -31.64 27.01
N GLN A 254 11.53 -31.69 27.67
CA GLN A 254 11.17 -32.77 28.59
C GLN A 254 11.09 -34.11 27.86
N LEU A 255 10.44 -34.15 26.69
CA LEU A 255 10.33 -35.35 25.85
C LEU A 255 11.72 -35.86 25.47
N GLN A 256 12.60 -34.97 24.99
CA GLN A 256 13.97 -35.32 24.62
C GLN A 256 14.76 -35.90 25.79
N ALA A 257 14.66 -35.29 26.98
CA ALA A 257 15.32 -35.77 28.19
C ALA A 257 14.79 -37.14 28.64
N THR A 258 13.47 -37.35 28.58
CA THR A 258 12.84 -38.64 28.91
C THR A 258 13.22 -39.72 27.89
N THR A 259 13.22 -39.42 26.59
CA THR A 259 13.66 -40.35 25.54
C THR A 259 15.11 -40.77 25.72
N LEU A 260 16.01 -39.83 26.04
CA LEU A 260 17.41 -40.15 26.34
C LEU A 260 17.52 -41.07 27.56
N SER A 261 16.83 -40.73 28.66
CA SER A 261 16.80 -41.55 29.88
C SER A 261 16.25 -42.96 29.61
N ARG A 262 15.26 -43.09 28.72
CA ARG A 262 14.69 -44.37 28.30
C ARG A 262 15.72 -45.18 27.53
N PHE A 263 16.40 -44.57 26.57
CA PHE A 263 17.45 -45.23 25.78
C PHE A 263 18.60 -45.75 26.67
N GLU A 264 19.05 -44.95 27.62
CA GLU A 264 20.07 -45.36 28.60
C GLU A 264 19.60 -46.56 29.45
N ALA A 265 18.36 -46.52 29.94
CA ALA A 265 17.78 -47.60 30.73
C ALA A 265 17.55 -48.88 29.89
N GLU A 266 17.15 -48.76 28.62
CA GLU A 266 17.02 -49.87 27.67
C GLU A 266 18.38 -50.54 27.44
N SER A 267 19.43 -49.75 27.23
CA SER A 267 20.79 -50.23 27.04
C SER A 267 21.32 -50.95 28.28
N ALA A 268 21.16 -50.35 29.47
CA ALA A 268 21.54 -50.96 30.75
C ALA A 268 20.78 -52.26 31.02
N ARG A 269 19.47 -52.28 30.72
CA ARG A 269 18.63 -53.48 30.84
C ARG A 269 19.13 -54.60 29.93
N SER A 270 19.47 -54.29 28.69
CA SER A 270 19.99 -55.28 27.74
C SER A 270 21.33 -55.87 28.20
N ALA A 271 22.20 -55.04 28.79
CA ALA A 271 23.46 -55.49 29.40
C ALA A 271 23.22 -56.40 30.61
N ALA A 272 22.33 -55.99 31.54
CA ALA A 272 21.98 -56.79 32.71
C ALA A 272 21.34 -58.13 32.32
N LEU A 273 20.43 -58.14 31.35
CA LEU A 273 19.79 -59.35 30.84
C LEU A 273 20.81 -60.32 30.23
N SER A 274 21.79 -59.80 29.48
CA SER A 274 22.86 -60.61 28.92
C SER A 274 23.74 -61.23 30.02
N ALA A 275 24.07 -60.45 31.06
CA ALA A 275 24.85 -60.93 32.20
C ALA A 275 24.10 -62.00 33.01
N VAL A 276 22.79 -61.83 33.23
CA VAL A 276 21.94 -62.84 33.88
C VAL A 276 21.96 -64.15 33.09
N LYS A 277 21.75 -64.10 31.77
CA LYS A 277 21.79 -65.30 30.91
C LYS A 277 23.15 -65.99 30.92
N ASP A 278 24.23 -65.23 30.99
CA ASP A 278 25.58 -65.80 31.04
C ASP A 278 25.86 -66.48 32.38
N LEU A 279 25.49 -65.83 33.50
CA LEU A 279 25.59 -66.41 34.85
C LEU A 279 24.72 -67.66 35.01
N GLU A 280 23.51 -67.68 34.46
CA GLU A 280 22.64 -68.86 34.44
C GLU A 280 23.29 -70.04 33.70
N ARG A 281 23.98 -69.79 32.58
CA ARG A 281 24.73 -70.81 31.84
C ARG A 281 25.95 -71.31 32.62
N GLN A 282 26.72 -70.42 33.24
CA GLN A 282 27.88 -70.80 34.06
C GLN A 282 27.46 -71.64 35.29
N LEU A 283 26.30 -71.35 35.88
CA LEU A 283 25.74 -72.11 37.00
C LEU A 283 25.23 -73.49 36.57
N SER A 284 24.64 -73.64 35.37
CA SER A 284 24.16 -74.95 34.89
C SER A 284 25.29 -75.94 34.64
N ASP A 285 26.47 -75.44 34.27
CA ASP A 285 27.63 -76.26 33.93
C ASP A 285 28.48 -76.65 35.17
N MET A 286 28.18 -76.12 36.36
CA MET A 286 28.99 -76.27 37.56
C MET A 286 28.27 -77.05 38.67
N PRO A 287 28.88 -78.10 39.25
CA PRO A 287 28.26 -78.86 40.33
C PRO A 287 28.15 -78.03 41.63
N GLU A 288 27.01 -78.15 42.30
CA GLU A 288 26.69 -77.45 43.56
C GLU A 288 27.57 -77.92 44.74
N ARG A 289 27.94 -79.21 44.75
CA ARG A 289 28.79 -79.83 45.78
C ARG A 289 30.07 -80.37 45.16
N LEU A 290 31.18 -80.20 45.87
CA LEU A 290 32.47 -80.78 45.51
C LEU A 290 32.85 -81.81 46.58
N ILE A 291 33.48 -82.90 46.16
CA ILE A 291 34.05 -83.88 47.08
C ILE A 291 35.33 -83.26 47.65
N ALA A 292 35.32 -82.86 48.93
CA ALA A 292 36.39 -82.07 49.53
C ALA A 292 37.62 -82.91 49.91
N SER A 293 37.39 -84.17 50.31
CA SER A 293 38.46 -85.14 50.54
C SER A 293 37.88 -86.56 50.54
N LYS A 294 38.63 -87.52 49.97
CA LYS A 294 38.44 -88.95 50.21
C LYS A 294 39.44 -89.38 51.27
N THR A 295 38.98 -89.63 52.49
CA THR A 295 39.84 -90.17 53.55
C THR A 295 39.55 -91.66 53.71
N SER A 296 40.61 -92.46 53.59
CA SER A 296 40.60 -93.89 53.87
C SER A 296 40.72 -94.07 55.38
N ILE A 297 39.63 -94.51 56.03
CA ILE A 297 39.62 -94.77 57.47
C ILE A 297 39.75 -96.29 57.68
N PRO A 298 40.61 -96.75 58.61
CA PRO A 298 40.67 -98.15 59.01
C PRO A 298 39.28 -98.64 59.47
N ASN A 299 38.84 -99.77 58.94
CA ASN A 299 37.56 -100.35 59.33
C ASN A 299 37.71 -101.07 60.68
N GLU A 300 37.49 -100.35 61.79
CA GLU A 300 37.60 -100.90 63.16
C GLU A 300 36.77 -102.17 63.36
N GLY A 301 35.62 -102.28 62.67
CA GLY A 301 34.79 -103.49 62.68
C GLY A 301 35.49 -104.69 62.04
N ALA A 302 36.11 -104.49 60.87
CA ALA A 302 36.90 -105.53 60.20
C ALA A 302 38.18 -105.88 60.97
N ASP A 303 38.79 -104.91 61.68
CA ASP A 303 39.95 -105.15 62.54
C ASP A 303 39.59 -106.00 63.78
N LEU A 304 38.47 -105.71 64.46
CA LEU A 304 37.96 -106.53 65.57
C LEU A 304 37.58 -107.96 65.14
N MET A 305 36.99 -108.10 63.95
CA MET A 305 36.67 -109.42 63.40
C MET A 305 37.94 -110.24 63.12
N ARG A 306 39.01 -109.60 62.62
CA ARG A 306 40.34 -110.24 62.47
C ARG A 306 40.95 -110.67 63.79
N GLU A 307 40.80 -109.87 64.85
CA GLU A 307 41.27 -110.23 66.19
C GLU A 307 40.52 -111.46 66.76
N GLN A 308 39.20 -111.52 66.58
CA GLN A 308 38.39 -112.67 67.00
C GLN A 308 38.74 -113.94 66.21
N LEU A 309 38.94 -113.83 64.90
CA LEU A 309 39.42 -114.94 64.06
C LEU A 309 40.77 -115.44 64.56
N TYR A 310 41.71 -114.53 64.85
CA TYR A 310 43.02 -114.89 65.38
C TYR A 310 42.92 -115.62 66.74
N ALA A 311 42.05 -115.15 67.64
CA ALA A 311 41.81 -115.81 68.92
C ALA A 311 41.23 -117.24 68.75
N LEU A 312 40.33 -117.44 67.79
CA LEU A 312 39.79 -118.76 67.45
C LEU A 312 40.86 -119.67 66.82
N GLN A 313 41.74 -119.15 65.96
CA GLN A 313 42.86 -119.88 65.38
C GLN A 313 43.86 -120.34 66.46
N VAL A 314 44.20 -119.48 67.43
CA VAL A 314 45.04 -119.84 68.59
C VAL A 314 44.38 -120.94 69.43
N ARG A 315 43.07 -120.83 69.67
CA ARG A 315 42.30 -121.85 70.41
C ARG A 315 42.24 -123.18 69.67
N GLN A 316 42.13 -123.14 68.34
CA GLN A 316 42.21 -124.32 67.49
C GLN A 316 43.58 -124.98 67.59
N ALA A 317 44.68 -124.22 67.58
CA ALA A 317 46.02 -124.74 67.71
C ALA A 317 46.27 -125.44 69.07
N ASP A 318 45.80 -124.86 70.19
CA ASP A 318 45.90 -125.49 71.52
C ASP A 318 45.05 -126.77 71.62
N LEU A 319 43.83 -126.78 71.06
CA LEU A 319 42.98 -127.97 71.05
C LEU A 319 43.56 -129.08 70.16
N LYS A 320 44.14 -128.75 69.00
CA LYS A 320 44.83 -129.72 68.13
C LYS A 320 46.11 -130.29 68.73
N ALA A 321 46.79 -129.53 69.60
CA ALA A 321 47.96 -130.02 70.32
C ALA A 321 47.62 -131.10 71.38
N ARG A 322 46.38 -131.12 71.88
CA ARG A 322 45.93 -131.99 72.98
C ARG A 322 44.99 -133.11 72.55
N TYR A 323 44.33 -132.97 71.41
CA TYR A 323 43.32 -133.90 70.91
C TYR A 323 43.54 -134.19 69.41
N SER A 324 43.12 -135.37 68.93
CA SER A 324 43.18 -135.70 67.50
C SER A 324 42.18 -134.86 66.70
N ASP A 325 42.42 -134.71 65.40
CA ASP A 325 41.58 -133.92 64.49
C ASP A 325 40.11 -134.37 64.45
N THR A 326 39.82 -135.61 64.87
CA THR A 326 38.47 -136.20 64.93
C THR A 326 37.74 -135.96 66.26
N HIS A 327 38.37 -135.33 67.26
CA HIS A 327 37.73 -135.07 68.55
C HIS A 327 36.64 -133.99 68.42
N PRO A 328 35.44 -134.15 69.05
CA PRO A 328 34.33 -133.22 68.87
C PRO A 328 34.65 -131.75 69.13
N LEU A 329 35.55 -131.46 70.07
CA LEU A 329 36.00 -130.09 70.38
C LEU A 329 36.87 -129.47 69.27
N VAL A 330 37.69 -130.26 68.56
CA VAL A 330 38.54 -129.78 67.46
C VAL A 330 37.70 -129.52 66.22
N VAL A 331 36.73 -130.40 65.93
CA VAL A 331 35.78 -130.20 64.82
C VAL A 331 34.94 -128.94 65.03
N ALA A 332 34.44 -128.71 66.26
CA ALA A 332 33.65 -127.53 66.58
C ALA A 332 34.42 -126.23 66.42
N VAL A 333 35.66 -126.14 66.93
CA VAL A 333 36.47 -124.92 66.81
C VAL A 333 36.98 -124.70 65.38
N THR A 334 37.22 -125.77 64.62
CA THR A 334 37.63 -125.67 63.20
C THR A 334 36.51 -125.07 62.37
N ARG A 335 35.26 -125.50 62.58
CA ARG A 335 34.10 -124.90 61.92
C ARG A 335 33.92 -123.43 62.31
N GLN A 336 34.16 -123.07 63.58
CA GLN A 336 34.11 -121.68 64.02
C GLN A 336 35.19 -120.79 63.36
N VAL A 337 36.40 -121.33 63.12
CA VAL A 337 37.45 -120.62 62.38
C VAL A 337 37.03 -120.42 60.92
N GLU A 338 36.55 -121.46 60.23
CA GLU A 338 36.11 -121.36 58.83
C GLU A 338 34.94 -120.38 58.66
N GLU A 339 33.95 -120.41 59.56
CA GLU A 339 32.82 -119.47 59.56
C GLU A 339 33.30 -118.02 59.82
N ALA A 340 34.25 -117.82 60.74
CA ALA A 340 34.81 -116.50 61.04
C ALA A 340 35.73 -115.98 59.91
N GLU A 341 36.46 -116.86 59.22
CA GLU A 341 37.34 -116.51 58.10
C GLU A 341 36.53 -116.04 56.89
N GLN A 342 35.41 -116.70 56.58
CA GLN A 342 34.50 -116.25 55.52
C GLN A 342 33.89 -114.87 55.79
N VAL A 343 33.59 -114.54 57.04
CA VAL A 343 33.04 -113.24 57.41
C VAL A 343 34.11 -112.14 57.31
N VAL A 344 35.35 -112.43 57.72
CA VAL A 344 36.47 -111.48 57.63
C VAL A 344 36.87 -111.20 56.18
N ASP A 345 36.94 -112.23 55.32
CA ASP A 345 37.34 -112.06 53.91
C ASP A 345 36.29 -111.31 53.07
N GLY A 346 35.03 -111.31 53.52
CA GLY A 346 33.94 -110.54 52.90
C GLY A 346 33.97 -109.04 53.21
N GLU A 347 34.75 -108.59 54.20
CA GLU A 347 34.77 -107.21 54.67
C GLU A 347 36.04 -106.46 54.22
N SER A 348 35.88 -105.27 53.62
CA SER A 348 37.02 -104.46 53.19
C SER A 348 37.74 -103.81 54.37
N SER A 349 39.08 -103.85 54.35
CA SER A 349 39.95 -103.28 55.40
C SER A 349 39.88 -101.76 55.50
N VAL A 350 39.29 -101.10 54.51
CA VAL A 350 39.16 -99.65 54.41
C VAL A 350 37.70 -99.29 54.19
N ARG A 351 37.24 -98.27 54.92
CA ARG A 351 35.99 -97.56 54.65
C ARG A 351 36.33 -96.20 54.03
N GLU A 352 35.73 -95.89 52.87
CA GLU A 352 35.80 -94.55 52.30
C GLU A 352 34.71 -93.67 52.94
N GLU A 353 35.10 -92.57 53.56
CA GLU A 353 34.18 -91.50 53.94
C GLU A 353 34.41 -90.32 53.01
N THR A 354 33.39 -89.96 52.22
CA THR A 354 33.38 -88.76 51.38
C THR A 354 32.76 -87.62 52.16
N VAL A 355 33.56 -86.58 52.43
CA VAL A 355 33.06 -85.32 52.98
C VAL A 355 32.66 -84.43 51.80
N ASP A 356 31.36 -84.22 51.63
CA ASP A 356 30.84 -83.29 50.63
C ASP A 356 30.83 -81.87 51.17
N ASP A 357 31.48 -80.93 50.48
CA ASP A 357 31.45 -79.51 50.81
C ASP A 357 30.74 -78.69 49.71
N VAL A 358 30.22 -77.52 50.09
CA VAL A 358 29.49 -76.63 49.19
C VAL A 358 30.50 -75.87 48.32
N ASN A 359 30.34 -75.99 47.00
CA ASN A 359 31.23 -75.34 46.04
C ASN A 359 31.24 -73.80 46.26
N PRO A 360 32.37 -73.20 46.69
CA PRO A 360 32.44 -71.77 46.98
C PRO A 360 32.22 -70.91 45.73
N ILE A 361 32.64 -71.38 44.56
CA ILE A 361 32.44 -70.67 43.29
C ILE A 361 30.96 -70.68 42.89
N HIS A 362 30.28 -71.82 43.04
CA HIS A 362 28.83 -71.92 42.79
C HIS A 362 28.04 -70.95 43.70
N ARG A 363 28.39 -70.86 44.99
CA ARG A 363 27.78 -69.89 45.92
C ARG A 363 28.00 -68.45 45.47
N GLN A 364 29.21 -68.09 45.07
CA GLN A 364 29.53 -66.74 44.61
C GLN A 364 28.79 -66.37 43.32
N LEU A 365 28.73 -67.29 42.35
CA LEU A 365 27.97 -67.09 41.11
C LEU A 365 26.46 -66.98 41.37
N THR A 366 25.93 -67.78 42.29
CA THR A 366 24.51 -67.69 42.70
C THR A 366 24.19 -66.32 43.29
N LEU A 367 25.06 -65.78 44.16
CA LEU A 367 24.91 -64.45 44.71
C LEU A 367 24.96 -63.37 43.61
N ASN A 368 25.94 -63.45 42.71
CA ASN A 368 26.07 -62.53 41.59
C ASN A 368 24.84 -62.57 40.67
N LEU A 369 24.30 -63.75 40.40
CA LEU A 369 23.06 -63.92 39.64
C LEU A 369 21.90 -63.22 40.33
N LYS A 370 21.73 -63.40 41.65
CA LYS A 370 20.65 -62.73 42.41
C LYS A 370 20.79 -61.22 42.41
N LEU A 371 22.00 -60.69 42.54
CA LEU A 371 22.26 -59.26 42.43
C LEU A 371 21.91 -58.72 41.04
N LYS A 372 22.32 -59.42 39.97
CA LYS A 372 21.99 -59.03 38.59
C LYS A 372 20.51 -59.17 38.25
N GLN A 373 19.82 -60.19 38.77
CA GLN A 373 18.36 -60.33 38.65
C GLN A 373 17.62 -59.18 39.34
N SER A 374 18.08 -58.75 40.53
CA SER A 374 17.53 -57.58 41.22
C SER A 374 17.76 -56.28 40.45
N GLU A 375 18.96 -56.11 39.87
CA GLU A 375 19.28 -54.96 39.01
C GLU A 375 18.38 -54.91 37.77
N LEU A 376 18.19 -56.05 37.10
CA LEU A 376 17.31 -56.19 35.94
C LEU A 376 15.86 -55.80 36.29
N ALA A 377 15.32 -56.31 37.40
CA ALA A 377 13.97 -55.99 37.85
C ALA A 377 13.80 -54.50 38.17
N SER A 378 14.82 -53.86 38.73
CA SER A 378 14.84 -52.40 38.97
C SER A 378 14.82 -51.62 37.65
N LEU A 379 15.63 -52.02 36.67
CA LEU A 379 15.66 -51.41 35.34
C LEU A 379 14.34 -51.59 34.58
N ASP A 380 13.70 -52.75 34.69
CA ASP A 380 12.35 -52.99 34.16
C ASP A 380 11.32 -52.02 34.76
N GLY A 381 11.36 -51.81 36.08
CA GLY A 381 10.50 -50.83 36.76
C GLY A 381 10.74 -49.40 36.29
N ARG A 382 12.02 -49.01 36.18
CA ARG A 382 12.42 -47.69 35.68
C ARG A 382 11.97 -47.45 34.25
N LEU A 383 12.09 -48.46 33.38
CA LEU A 383 11.64 -48.37 31.99
C LEU A 383 10.13 -48.20 31.88
N LYS A 384 9.35 -48.98 32.65
CA LYS A 384 7.89 -48.80 32.69
C LYS A 384 7.50 -47.39 33.11
N ALA A 385 8.15 -46.83 34.12
CA ALA A 385 7.91 -45.46 34.56
C ALA A 385 8.26 -44.42 33.48
N LEU A 386 9.41 -44.58 32.80
CA LEU A 386 9.85 -43.68 31.73
C LEU A 386 8.93 -43.76 30.49
N VAL A 387 8.45 -44.94 30.13
CA VAL A 387 7.49 -45.12 29.03
C VAL A 387 6.16 -44.42 29.33
N GLU A 388 5.64 -44.55 30.55
CA GLU A 388 4.40 -43.86 30.94
C GLU A 388 4.60 -42.34 31.01
N GLN A 389 5.75 -41.88 31.50
CA GLN A 389 6.12 -40.47 31.49
C GLN A 389 6.20 -39.91 30.06
N GLU A 390 6.87 -40.62 29.15
CA GLU A 390 6.98 -40.20 27.74
C GLU A 390 5.60 -40.10 27.08
N LYS A 391 4.74 -41.09 27.33
CA LYS A 391 3.35 -41.10 26.83
C LYS A 391 2.58 -39.89 27.35
N GLY A 392 2.68 -39.57 28.65
CA GLY A 392 2.07 -38.39 29.24
C GLY A 392 2.53 -37.08 28.58
N VAL A 393 3.84 -36.92 28.39
CA VAL A 393 4.40 -35.73 27.73
C VAL A 393 3.92 -35.62 26.27
N ARG A 394 3.88 -36.73 25.52
CA ARG A 394 3.37 -36.74 24.14
C ARG A 394 1.90 -36.32 24.08
N THR A 395 1.05 -36.82 24.97
CA THR A 395 -0.38 -36.44 25.02
C THR A 395 -0.56 -34.96 25.32
N GLU A 396 0.22 -34.38 26.23
CA GLU A 396 0.19 -32.93 26.48
C GLU A 396 0.69 -32.12 25.27
N LEU A 397 1.66 -32.66 24.52
CA LEU A 397 2.17 -32.05 23.30
C LEU A 397 1.14 -32.09 22.14
N GLU A 398 0.33 -33.14 22.06
CA GLU A 398 -0.81 -33.19 21.12
C GLU A 398 -1.92 -32.20 21.48
N LYS A 399 -2.26 -32.10 22.78
CA LYS A 399 -3.24 -31.12 23.27
C LYS A 399 -2.80 -29.69 22.97
N ILE A 400 -1.53 -29.36 23.25
CA ILE A 400 -1.03 -28.00 23.01
C ILE A 400 -1.01 -27.66 21.52
N ASN A 401 -0.65 -28.61 20.63
CA ASN A 401 -0.69 -28.39 19.19
C ASN A 401 -2.11 -28.12 18.68
N THR A 402 -3.10 -28.87 19.17
CA THR A 402 -4.51 -28.66 18.80
C THR A 402 -5.00 -27.27 19.25
N ASN A 403 -4.64 -26.90 20.47
CA ASN A 403 -4.96 -25.61 21.05
C ASN A 403 -4.24 -24.44 20.36
N ALA A 404 -3.00 -24.65 19.91
CA ALA A 404 -2.23 -23.66 19.15
C ALA A 404 -2.93 -23.24 17.86
N VAL A 405 -3.50 -24.19 17.12
CA VAL A 405 -4.24 -23.90 15.88
C VAL A 405 -5.49 -23.06 16.16
N ARG A 406 -6.23 -23.38 17.24
CA ARG A 406 -7.38 -22.58 17.69
C ARG A 406 -6.95 -21.17 18.08
N LEU A 407 -5.88 -21.03 18.86
CA LEU A 407 -5.37 -19.72 19.29
C LEU A 407 -4.90 -18.88 18.10
N ALA A 408 -4.13 -19.47 17.17
CA ALA A 408 -3.64 -18.76 15.98
C ALA A 408 -4.78 -18.31 15.04
N ARG A 409 -5.94 -18.97 15.07
CA ARG A 409 -7.14 -18.48 14.38
C ARG A 409 -7.70 -17.26 15.10
N LEU A 410 -7.88 -17.33 16.42
CA LEU A 410 -8.41 -16.21 17.22
C LEU A 410 -7.49 -14.99 17.15
N GLU A 411 -6.17 -15.16 17.18
CA GLU A 411 -5.21 -14.06 17.04
C GLU A 411 -5.25 -13.43 15.63
N ARG A 412 -5.51 -14.21 14.58
CA ARG A 412 -5.76 -13.64 13.24
C ARG A 412 -7.06 -12.84 13.17
N ASP A 413 -8.12 -13.35 13.81
CA ASP A 413 -9.42 -12.69 13.88
C ASP A 413 -9.32 -11.37 14.68
N GLU A 414 -8.62 -11.37 15.82
CA GLU A 414 -8.29 -10.18 16.62
C GLU A 414 -7.48 -9.18 15.81
N SER A 415 -6.44 -9.63 15.10
CA SER A 415 -5.62 -8.76 14.27
C SER A 415 -6.41 -8.15 13.11
N LEU A 416 -7.37 -8.88 12.53
CA LEU A 416 -8.25 -8.37 11.49
C LEU A 416 -9.25 -7.34 12.05
N ALA A 417 -9.87 -7.63 13.20
CA ALA A 417 -10.77 -6.72 13.87
C ALA A 417 -10.05 -5.42 14.30
N SER A 418 -8.83 -5.55 14.85
CA SER A 418 -7.96 -4.44 15.22
C SER A 418 -7.68 -3.52 14.03
N ARG A 419 -7.27 -4.09 12.89
CA ARG A 419 -7.03 -3.30 11.66
C ARG A 419 -8.28 -2.56 11.17
N LYS A 420 -9.45 -3.19 11.26
CA LYS A 420 -10.72 -2.53 10.90
C LYS A 420 -11.02 -1.39 11.86
N TYR A 421 -10.95 -1.65 13.17
CA TYR A 421 -11.17 -0.66 14.22
C TYR A 421 -10.30 0.59 14.01
N TYR A 422 -8.97 0.43 13.95
CA TYR A 422 -8.06 1.56 13.78
C TYR A 422 -8.28 2.32 12.46
N ARG A 423 -8.58 1.61 11.37
CA ARG A 423 -8.90 2.25 10.09
C ARG A 423 -10.13 3.16 10.20
N TYR A 424 -11.19 2.70 10.87
CA TYR A 424 -12.40 3.50 11.05
C TYR A 424 -12.23 4.62 12.08
N ALA A 425 -11.40 4.42 13.11
CA ALA A 425 -11.01 5.48 14.04
C ALA A 425 -10.23 6.59 13.32
N ASP A 426 -9.27 6.25 12.46
CA ASP A 426 -8.52 7.21 11.66
C ASP A 426 -9.43 7.97 10.69
N ASN A 427 -10.33 7.27 10.00
CA ASN A 427 -11.31 7.90 9.11
C ASN A 427 -12.28 8.83 9.86
N LEU A 428 -12.69 8.46 11.09
CA LEU A 428 -13.55 9.29 11.93
C LEU A 428 -12.83 10.58 12.35
N GLU A 429 -11.57 10.49 12.77
CA GLU A 429 -10.79 11.69 13.10
C GLU A 429 -10.57 12.58 11.88
N GLN A 430 -10.33 12.00 10.71
CA GLN A 430 -10.23 12.79 9.48
C GLN A 430 -11.57 13.49 9.15
N ALA A 431 -12.70 12.78 9.21
CA ALA A 431 -14.02 13.38 8.98
C ALA A 431 -14.33 14.50 10.00
N ARG A 432 -13.90 14.35 11.26
CA ARG A 432 -14.00 15.40 12.29
C ARG A 432 -13.16 16.64 11.94
N ILE A 433 -11.94 16.43 11.42
CA ILE A 433 -11.08 17.53 10.96
C ILE A 433 -11.72 18.24 9.76
N ASP A 434 -12.25 17.50 8.80
CA ASP A 434 -12.85 18.08 7.59
C ASP A 434 -14.08 18.94 7.94
N GLU A 435 -14.94 18.49 8.87
CA GLU A 435 -16.06 19.29 9.39
C GLU A 435 -15.61 20.54 10.16
N GLU A 436 -14.50 20.46 10.90
CA GLU A 436 -13.91 21.61 11.60
C GLU A 436 -13.34 22.65 10.62
N LEU A 437 -12.66 22.20 9.56
CA LEU A 437 -12.15 23.06 8.49
C LEU A 437 -13.29 23.78 7.76
N GLU A 438 -14.40 23.09 7.49
CA GLU A 438 -15.62 23.69 6.93
C GLU A 438 -16.17 24.78 7.87
N ARG A 439 -16.30 24.48 9.17
CA ARG A 439 -16.84 25.45 10.15
C ARG A 439 -16.00 26.73 10.21
N GLN A 440 -14.68 26.61 10.04
CA GLN A 440 -13.75 27.74 10.04
C GLN A 440 -13.54 28.36 8.64
N LYS A 441 -14.22 27.87 7.60
CA LYS A 441 -14.03 28.27 6.19
C LYS A 441 -12.57 28.17 5.71
N ILE A 442 -11.85 27.16 6.18
CA ILE A 442 -10.45 26.92 5.80
C ILE A 442 -10.44 26.06 4.53
N SER A 443 -10.19 26.69 3.39
CA SER A 443 -10.05 26.05 2.08
C SER A 443 -8.57 25.85 1.71
N SER A 444 -8.28 24.84 0.89
CA SER A 444 -6.97 24.67 0.24
C SER A 444 -6.62 25.81 -0.71
N ILE A 445 -7.61 26.61 -1.11
CA ILE A 445 -7.43 27.81 -1.93
C ILE A 445 -7.13 29.00 -1.02
N ASN A 446 -5.94 29.58 -1.18
CA ASN A 446 -5.57 30.81 -0.51
C ASN A 446 -5.56 31.98 -1.51
N ILE A 447 -6.00 33.16 -1.08
CA ILE A 447 -5.89 34.36 -1.88
C ILE A 447 -4.46 34.90 -1.74
N ALA A 448 -3.65 34.78 -2.79
CA ALA A 448 -2.30 35.34 -2.82
C ALA A 448 -2.30 36.84 -3.12
N GLN A 449 -3.29 37.29 -3.89
CA GLN A 449 -3.51 38.69 -4.23
C GLN A 449 -5.02 38.94 -4.37
N ASP A 450 -5.55 39.86 -3.56
CA ASP A 450 -6.94 40.31 -3.64
C ASP A 450 -7.25 40.98 -4.99
N PRO A 451 -8.53 41.01 -5.41
CA PRO A 451 -8.98 41.73 -6.60
C PRO A 451 -8.47 43.17 -6.67
N THR A 452 -7.74 43.48 -7.74
CA THR A 452 -7.12 44.80 -7.92
C THR A 452 -8.10 45.86 -8.40
N LEU A 453 -7.96 47.08 -7.88
CA LEU A 453 -8.68 48.26 -8.36
C LEU A 453 -7.79 49.02 -9.36
N ALA A 454 -7.77 48.58 -10.61
CA ALA A 454 -6.99 49.24 -11.66
C ALA A 454 -7.78 50.42 -12.27
N GLU A 455 -7.43 51.66 -11.88
CA GLU A 455 -8.06 52.87 -12.41
C GLU A 455 -7.73 53.17 -13.89
N LYS A 456 -6.72 52.50 -14.46
CA LYS A 456 -6.33 52.69 -15.86
C LYS A 456 -7.10 51.71 -16.74
N PRO A 457 -7.83 52.19 -17.76
CA PRO A 457 -8.56 51.31 -18.67
C PRO A 457 -7.59 50.49 -19.53
N VAL A 458 -7.95 49.23 -19.75
CA VAL A 458 -7.16 48.26 -20.54
C VAL A 458 -7.46 48.37 -22.03
N SER A 459 -8.69 48.72 -22.42
CA SER A 459 -9.07 48.95 -23.81
C SER A 459 -10.03 50.14 -23.98
N PRO A 460 -10.03 50.81 -25.15
CA PRO A 460 -9.02 50.72 -26.21
C PRO A 460 -7.73 51.45 -25.82
N SER A 461 -6.57 50.90 -26.17
CA SER A 461 -5.29 51.56 -25.90
C SER A 461 -5.10 52.72 -26.89
N LYS A 462 -5.18 53.95 -26.35
CA LYS A 462 -5.12 55.20 -27.14
C LYS A 462 -3.90 55.26 -28.07
N ALA A 463 -2.76 54.73 -27.63
CA ALA A 463 -1.53 54.67 -28.43
C ALA A 463 -1.66 53.71 -29.62
N ILE A 464 -2.22 52.52 -29.43
CA ILE A 464 -2.40 51.55 -30.53
C ILE A 464 -3.44 52.06 -31.51
N VAL A 465 -4.56 52.62 -31.04
CA VAL A 465 -5.58 53.21 -31.94
C VAL A 465 -4.99 54.37 -32.74
N ALA A 466 -4.18 55.24 -32.13
CA ALA A 466 -3.50 56.32 -32.81
C ALA A 466 -2.51 55.80 -33.88
N LEU A 467 -1.68 54.81 -33.54
CA LEU A 467 -0.73 54.21 -34.49
C LEU A 467 -1.43 53.47 -35.63
N ALA A 468 -2.48 52.69 -35.31
CA ALA A 468 -3.26 51.95 -36.29
C ALA A 468 -4.01 52.88 -37.25
N SER A 469 -4.66 53.92 -36.73
CA SER A 469 -5.34 54.92 -37.57
C SER A 469 -4.34 55.71 -38.43
N MET A 470 -3.16 56.02 -37.92
CA MET A 470 -2.08 56.64 -38.71
C MET A 470 -1.60 55.72 -39.84
N ALA A 471 -1.31 54.45 -39.52
CA ALA A 471 -0.87 53.47 -40.51
C ALA A 471 -1.93 53.23 -41.59
N LEU A 472 -3.20 53.06 -41.19
CA LEU A 472 -4.33 52.92 -42.11
C LEU A 472 -4.56 54.19 -42.94
N ALA A 473 -4.35 55.38 -42.37
CA ALA A 473 -4.47 56.63 -43.10
C ALA A 473 -3.45 56.70 -44.24
N PHE A 474 -2.17 56.42 -43.98
CA PHE A 474 -1.14 56.44 -45.02
C PHE A 474 -1.32 55.31 -46.06
N ALA A 475 -1.43 54.07 -45.59
CA ALA A 475 -1.56 52.91 -46.47
C ALA A 475 -2.87 52.96 -47.27
N GLY A 476 -3.98 53.31 -46.63
CA GLY A 476 -5.30 53.43 -47.25
C GLY A 476 -5.35 54.56 -48.28
N THR A 477 -4.69 55.70 -48.02
CA THR A 477 -4.57 56.79 -48.99
C THR A 477 -3.77 56.36 -50.22
N PHE A 478 -2.62 55.73 -50.01
CA PHE A 478 -1.77 55.25 -51.10
C PHE A 478 -2.49 54.19 -51.96
N ALA A 479 -3.09 53.19 -51.33
CA ALA A 479 -3.86 52.15 -52.01
C ALA A 479 -5.07 52.71 -52.76
N SER A 480 -5.80 53.66 -52.16
CA SER A 480 -6.95 54.29 -52.81
C SER A 480 -6.54 55.09 -54.04
N ILE A 481 -5.44 55.84 -53.98
CA ILE A 481 -4.95 56.62 -55.12
C ILE A 481 -4.51 55.69 -56.25
N LEU A 482 -3.77 54.62 -55.95
CA LEU A 482 -3.38 53.63 -56.95
C LEU A 482 -4.59 52.93 -57.57
N GLY A 483 -5.60 52.59 -56.77
CA GLY A 483 -6.86 52.01 -57.28
C GLY A 483 -7.58 52.98 -58.21
N PHE A 484 -7.74 54.24 -57.81
CA PHE A 484 -8.36 55.26 -58.65
C PHE A 484 -7.59 55.54 -59.93
N GLU A 485 -6.26 55.42 -59.94
CA GLU A 485 -5.47 55.59 -61.15
C GLU A 485 -5.61 54.40 -62.10
N GLN A 486 -5.68 53.16 -61.58
CA GLN A 486 -5.92 51.97 -62.39
C GLN A 486 -7.33 51.91 -62.99
N LEU A 487 -8.32 52.51 -62.34
CA LEU A 487 -9.71 52.59 -62.83
C LEU A 487 -9.91 53.69 -63.89
N ASN A 488 -8.88 54.45 -64.25
CA ASN A 488 -9.00 55.66 -65.06
C ASN A 488 -8.21 55.53 -66.37
N ASP A 489 -8.80 54.90 -67.38
CA ASP A 489 -8.20 54.52 -68.69
C ASP A 489 -7.90 55.69 -69.65
N LYS A 490 -7.61 56.90 -69.16
CA LYS A 490 -7.23 58.01 -70.06
C LYS A 490 -5.75 57.89 -70.45
N PRO A 491 -5.39 57.79 -71.75
CA PRO A 491 -4.00 57.82 -72.17
C PRO A 491 -3.42 59.23 -71.94
N ARG A 492 -2.29 59.31 -71.23
CA ARG A 492 -1.77 60.57 -70.67
C ARG A 492 -0.31 60.87 -71.02
N SER A 493 0.42 59.91 -71.59
CA SER A 493 1.77 60.10 -72.10
C SER A 493 1.75 59.95 -73.62
N GLU A 494 2.59 60.75 -74.31
CA GLU A 494 2.81 60.67 -75.76
C GLU A 494 3.11 59.23 -76.17
N SER A 495 4.04 58.58 -75.46
CA SER A 495 4.44 57.19 -75.70
C SER A 495 3.33 56.16 -75.47
N SER A 496 2.43 56.38 -74.50
CA SER A 496 1.32 55.46 -74.22
C SER A 496 0.22 55.58 -75.27
N LEU A 497 0.03 56.77 -75.85
CA LEU A 497 -0.95 57.02 -76.89
C LEU A 497 -0.46 56.51 -78.25
N GLU A 498 0.83 56.68 -78.56
CA GLU A 498 1.50 56.10 -79.73
C GLU A 498 1.48 54.56 -79.69
N GLN A 499 1.75 53.95 -78.53
CA GLN A 499 1.71 52.48 -78.39
C GLN A 499 0.30 51.90 -78.49
N ALA A 500 -0.71 52.62 -78.00
CA ALA A 500 -2.09 52.17 -78.05
C ALA A 500 -2.73 52.35 -79.45
N THR A 501 -2.33 53.37 -80.21
CA THR A 501 -2.93 53.71 -81.51
C THR A 501 -2.06 53.35 -82.72
N GLY A 502 -0.76 53.13 -82.54
CA GLY A 502 0.20 52.80 -83.60
C GLY A 502 0.62 53.98 -84.46
N VAL A 503 0.24 55.21 -84.12
CA VAL A 503 0.50 56.44 -84.89
C VAL A 503 1.40 57.39 -84.09
N PRO A 504 2.45 57.99 -84.70
CA PRO A 504 3.31 58.95 -84.01
C PRO A 504 2.55 60.23 -83.63
N VAL A 505 2.82 60.75 -82.44
CA VAL A 505 2.18 61.94 -81.88
C VAL A 505 2.82 63.19 -82.48
N LEU A 506 1.99 64.04 -83.10
CA LEU A 506 2.45 65.19 -83.88
C LEU A 506 2.69 66.45 -83.03
N ALA A 507 1.92 66.64 -81.97
CA ALA A 507 2.07 67.75 -81.03
C ALA A 507 1.37 67.45 -79.70
N SER A 508 1.96 67.88 -78.59
CA SER A 508 1.30 67.95 -77.29
C SER A 508 1.11 69.42 -76.89
N ILE A 509 -0.10 69.77 -76.45
CA ILE A 509 -0.42 71.13 -75.98
C ILE A 509 -0.37 71.12 -74.46
N PRO A 510 0.58 71.83 -73.83
CA PRO A 510 0.67 71.80 -72.40
C PRO A 510 -0.43 72.63 -71.72
N ASP A 511 -1.19 72.00 -70.82
CA ASP A 511 -2.21 72.65 -69.97
C ASP A 511 -1.56 73.32 -68.73
N SER A 512 -0.28 72.99 -68.45
CA SER A 512 0.58 73.69 -67.48
C SER A 512 2.06 73.36 -67.75
N ALA A 513 3.01 74.05 -67.10
CA ALA A 513 4.47 73.93 -67.33
C ALA A 513 5.07 72.50 -67.21
N VAL A 514 4.26 71.50 -66.83
CA VAL A 514 4.67 70.09 -66.67
C VAL A 514 3.73 69.11 -67.40
N HIS A 515 2.65 69.52 -68.09
CA HIS A 515 1.68 68.55 -68.63
C HIS A 515 1.25 68.87 -70.07
N GLY A 516 1.64 68.04 -71.04
CA GLY A 516 1.10 67.99 -72.42
C GLY A 516 -0.20 67.19 -72.54
N ARG A 517 -1.27 67.77 -73.10
CA ARG A 517 -2.42 67.04 -73.64
C ARG A 517 -2.12 66.72 -75.11
N VAL A 518 -2.19 65.45 -75.46
CA VAL A 518 -2.09 65.01 -76.85
C VAL A 518 -3.49 64.96 -77.45
N LEU A 519 -3.72 65.74 -78.50
CA LEU A 519 -4.91 65.65 -79.32
C LEU A 519 -4.60 64.69 -80.48
N ALA A 520 -5.30 63.56 -80.53
CA ALA A 520 -5.37 62.72 -81.72
C ALA A 520 -6.55 63.18 -82.59
N PRO A 521 -6.47 63.05 -83.93
CA PRO A 521 -7.58 63.39 -84.83
C PRO A 521 -8.83 62.52 -84.62
#